data_AF-A0A2N1W8J6-F1
#
_entry.id   AF-A0A2N1W8J6-F1
#
_cell.length_a   1.000
_cell.length_b   1.000
_cell.length_c   1.000
_cell.angle_alpha   90.00
_cell.angle_beta   90.00
_cell.angle_gamma   90.00
#
_symmetry.space_group_name_H-M   'P 1'
#
loop_
_entity.id
_entity.type
_entity.pdbx_description
1 polymer ?
#
loop_
_entity_poly.entity_id
_entity_poly.type
_entity_poly.pdbx_seq_one_letter_code
_entity_poly.pdbx_strand_id
1 'polypeptide(L)'
;MNMNLERLLKENLVKKQKPDFKQITQQVLRAEKDVQTAQATIKTDKTWAITIAYHSMIRAGRALMYSKGYLPTAKFTHKTIVEFTKDALGQELDTLVIRFERLRKRRHEFIYESKNHVTDEEANAAIDTANKITAEVKRLIRAANPQAELF
;
A
#
# COMPACT_ATOMS: atom_id res chain seq x y z
N MET A 1 6.12 10.50 -19.89
CA MET A 1 5.85 9.52 -18.82
C MET A 1 6.74 9.89 -17.63
N ASN A 2 6.31 9.63 -16.39
CA ASN A 2 7.13 9.97 -15.22
C ASN A 2 8.43 9.14 -15.27
N MET A 3 9.60 9.76 -15.08
CA MET A 3 10.93 9.16 -15.35
C MET A 3 11.16 7.83 -14.61
N ASN A 4 10.50 7.63 -13.46
CA ASN A 4 10.60 6.38 -12.72
C ASN A 4 9.84 5.21 -13.35
N LEU A 5 8.69 5.45 -13.98
CA LEU A 5 7.88 4.38 -14.57
C LEU A 5 8.58 3.73 -15.78
N GLU A 6 9.27 4.53 -16.59
CA GLU A 6 10.09 4.03 -17.70
C GLU A 6 11.20 3.11 -17.20
N ARG A 7 11.86 3.49 -16.09
CA ARG A 7 12.84 2.65 -15.41
C ARG A 7 12.23 1.34 -14.91
N LEU A 8 11.09 1.40 -14.21
CA LEU A 8 10.41 0.21 -13.70
C LEU A 8 10.01 -0.79 -14.82
N LEU A 9 9.61 -0.28 -15.98
CA LEU A 9 9.32 -1.08 -17.18
C LEU A 9 10.60 -1.68 -17.76
N LYS A 10 11.65 -0.87 -17.93
CA LYS A 10 12.95 -1.31 -18.46
C LYS A 10 13.60 -2.40 -17.60
N GLU A 11 13.47 -2.29 -16.28
CA GLU A 11 14.00 -3.28 -15.32
C GLU A 11 13.09 -4.50 -15.11
N ASN A 12 11.95 -4.59 -15.82
CA ASN A 12 10.96 -5.66 -15.70
C ASN A 12 10.40 -5.81 -14.26
N LEU A 13 10.28 -4.70 -13.54
CA LEU A 13 9.68 -4.64 -12.21
C LEU A 13 8.16 -4.45 -12.27
N VAL A 14 7.67 -3.85 -13.36
CA VAL A 14 6.24 -3.72 -13.66
C VAL A 14 5.94 -4.17 -15.10
N LYS A 15 4.71 -4.59 -15.33
CA LYS A 15 4.18 -4.96 -16.64
C LYS A 15 2.89 -4.19 -16.91
N LYS A 16 2.57 -3.96 -18.18
CA LYS A 16 1.27 -3.40 -18.57
C LYS A 16 0.16 -4.43 -18.34
N GLN A 17 -1.00 -3.95 -17.89
CA GLN A 17 -2.20 -4.75 -17.69
C GLN A 17 -3.42 -3.91 -18.07
N LYS A 18 -4.44 -4.52 -18.67
CA LYS A 18 -5.75 -3.86 -18.82
C LYS A 18 -6.42 -3.77 -17.43
N PRO A 19 -6.88 -2.59 -16.97
CA PRO A 19 -7.54 -2.46 -15.68
C PRO A 19 -8.78 -3.37 -15.57
N ASP A 20 -8.86 -4.13 -14.48
CA ASP A 20 -10.05 -4.88 -14.07
C ASP A 20 -10.61 -4.22 -12.79
N PHE A 21 -11.69 -3.45 -12.95
CA PHE A 21 -12.27 -2.68 -11.86
C PHE A 21 -12.91 -3.57 -10.78
N LYS A 22 -13.33 -4.79 -11.10
CA LYS A 22 -13.80 -5.73 -10.07
C LYS A 22 -12.64 -6.16 -9.18
N GLN A 23 -11.50 -6.50 -9.78
CA GLN A 23 -10.28 -6.84 -9.04
C GLN A 23 -9.79 -5.65 -8.21
N ILE A 24 -9.77 -4.45 -8.79
CA ILE A 24 -9.37 -3.21 -8.11
C ILE A 24 -10.24 -2.97 -6.87
N THR A 25 -11.57 -3.08 -7.03
CA THR A 25 -12.55 -2.99 -5.93
C THR A 25 -12.24 -3.94 -4.79
N GLN A 26 -12.02 -5.21 -5.11
CA GLN A 26 -11.71 -6.21 -4.09
C GLN A 26 -10.42 -5.90 -3.33
N GLN A 27 -9.40 -5.33 -4.00
CA GLN A 27 -8.16 -4.93 -3.33
C GLN A 27 -8.38 -3.75 -2.38
N VAL A 28 -9.15 -2.74 -2.79
CA VAL A 28 -9.46 -1.57 -1.96
C VAL A 28 -10.28 -1.98 -0.73
N LEU A 29 -11.38 -2.70 -0.92
CA LEU A 29 -12.22 -3.18 0.18
C LEU A 29 -11.44 -4.07 1.16
N ARG A 30 -10.52 -4.90 0.63
CA ARG A 30 -9.66 -5.71 1.49
C ARG A 30 -8.64 -4.86 2.25
N ALA A 31 -8.08 -3.82 1.63
CA ALA A 31 -7.18 -2.89 2.30
C ALA A 31 -7.89 -2.18 3.47
N GLU A 32 -9.12 -1.71 3.28
CA GLU A 32 -9.94 -1.09 4.34
C GLU A 32 -10.18 -2.08 5.50
N LYS A 33 -10.56 -3.32 5.19
CA LYS A 33 -10.73 -4.38 6.20
C LYS A 33 -9.43 -4.70 6.96
N ASP A 34 -8.30 -4.70 6.26
CA ASP A 34 -6.99 -4.90 6.89
C ASP A 34 -6.69 -3.74 7.87
N VAL A 35 -7.04 -2.48 7.56
CA VAL A 35 -6.87 -1.38 8.54
C VAL A 35 -7.74 -1.57 9.78
N GLN A 36 -9.01 -1.93 9.60
CA GLN A 36 -9.92 -2.23 10.72
C GLN A 36 -9.37 -3.36 11.60
N THR A 37 -8.78 -4.38 10.97
CA THR A 37 -8.16 -5.49 11.69
C THR A 37 -6.95 -5.02 12.48
N ALA A 38 -6.07 -4.19 11.89
CA ALA A 38 -4.94 -3.61 12.61
C ALA A 38 -5.37 -2.80 13.84
N GLN A 39 -6.46 -2.02 13.73
CA GLN A 39 -7.05 -1.27 14.84
C GLN A 39 -7.57 -2.19 15.95
N ALA A 40 -8.18 -3.32 15.60
CA ALA A 40 -8.63 -4.30 16.59
C ALA A 40 -7.45 -5.02 17.26
N THR A 41 -6.36 -5.24 16.54
CA THR A 41 -5.19 -5.99 17.02
C THR A 41 -4.25 -5.17 17.91
N ILE A 42 -4.20 -3.84 17.76
CA ILE A 42 -3.18 -2.98 18.41
C ILE A 42 -3.09 -3.14 19.94
N LYS A 43 -4.21 -3.41 20.61
CA LYS A 43 -4.25 -3.59 22.08
C LYS A 43 -3.64 -4.92 22.52
N THR A 44 -3.66 -5.92 21.66
CA THR A 44 -3.18 -7.29 21.96
C THR A 44 -1.76 -7.48 21.45
N ASP A 45 -1.50 -7.07 20.21
CA ASP A 45 -0.19 -7.23 19.58
C ASP A 45 0.08 -6.08 18.61
N LYS A 46 0.91 -5.14 19.05
CA LYS A 46 1.31 -3.96 18.28
C LYS A 46 2.12 -4.32 17.03
N THR A 47 2.94 -5.37 17.12
CA THR A 47 3.80 -5.77 16.01
C THR A 47 2.98 -6.41 14.89
N TRP A 48 1.98 -7.22 15.24
CA TRP A 48 0.98 -7.70 14.30
C TRP A 48 0.12 -6.57 13.75
N ALA A 49 -0.31 -5.62 14.58
CA ALA A 49 -1.08 -4.47 14.11
C ALA A 49 -0.33 -3.66 13.04
N ILE A 50 0.95 -3.34 13.27
CA ILE A 50 1.81 -2.70 12.26
C ILE A 50 1.94 -3.55 11.01
N THR A 51 2.14 -4.87 11.16
CA THR A 51 2.27 -5.79 10.03
C THR A 51 1.01 -5.82 9.18
N ILE A 52 -0.16 -5.80 9.79
CA ILE A 52 -1.45 -5.78 9.10
C ILE A 52 -1.66 -4.41 8.41
N ALA A 53 -1.36 -3.30 9.09
CA ALA A 53 -1.40 -1.97 8.51
C ALA A 53 -0.49 -1.86 7.27
N TYR A 54 0.70 -2.47 7.32
CA TYR A 54 1.58 -2.58 6.16
C TYR A 54 0.96 -3.35 4.98
N HIS A 55 0.31 -4.48 5.24
CA HIS A 55 -0.34 -5.26 4.18
C HIS A 55 -1.53 -4.51 3.56
N SER A 56 -2.28 -3.74 4.36
CA SER A 56 -3.32 -2.84 3.85
C SER A 56 -2.75 -1.88 2.80
N MET A 57 -1.67 -1.17 3.13
CA MET A 57 -1.01 -0.25 2.20
C MET A 57 -0.49 -0.94 0.93
N ILE A 58 0.01 -2.18 1.04
CA ILE A 58 0.43 -2.97 -0.14
C ILE A 58 -0.75 -3.28 -1.05
N ARG A 59 -1.91 -3.63 -0.50
CA ARG A 59 -3.12 -3.88 -1.30
C ARG A 59 -3.65 -2.60 -1.95
N ALA A 60 -3.66 -1.50 -1.21
CA ALA A 60 -4.03 -0.19 -1.75
C ALA A 60 -3.07 0.21 -2.90
N GLY A 61 -1.75 0.09 -2.70
CA GLY A 61 -0.76 0.36 -3.75
C GLY A 61 -0.95 -0.52 -5.00
N ARG A 62 -1.29 -1.81 -4.84
CA ARG A 62 -1.65 -2.68 -5.99
C ARG A 62 -2.90 -2.19 -6.71
N ALA A 63 -3.95 -1.83 -5.98
CA ALA A 63 -5.18 -1.30 -6.57
C ALA A 63 -4.88 -0.03 -7.41
N LEU A 64 -4.03 0.85 -6.89
CA LEU A 64 -3.59 2.05 -7.60
C LEU A 64 -2.81 1.69 -8.87
N MET A 65 -1.85 0.78 -8.79
CA MET A 65 -1.11 0.30 -9.97
C MET A 65 -2.05 -0.25 -11.05
N TYR A 66 -3.00 -1.10 -10.66
CA TYR A 66 -3.95 -1.75 -11.57
C TYR A 66 -4.84 -0.72 -12.25
N SER A 67 -5.33 0.28 -11.50
CA SER A 67 -6.15 1.36 -12.05
C SER A 67 -5.40 2.21 -13.10
N LYS A 68 -4.06 2.29 -12.97
CA LYS A 68 -3.19 2.97 -13.92
C LYS A 68 -2.69 2.07 -15.05
N GLY A 69 -3.13 0.82 -15.10
CA GLY A 69 -2.79 -0.14 -16.16
C GLY A 69 -1.45 -0.86 -15.97
N TYR A 70 -1.00 -1.03 -14.72
CA TYR A 70 0.27 -1.68 -14.39
C TYR A 70 0.11 -2.78 -13.34
N LEU A 71 0.93 -3.83 -13.45
CA LEU A 71 1.01 -4.96 -12.52
C LEU A 71 2.47 -5.12 -12.07
N PRO A 72 2.77 -5.21 -10.76
CA PRO A 72 4.13 -5.52 -10.31
C PRO A 72 4.50 -6.98 -10.64
N THR A 73 5.76 -7.23 -10.97
CA THR A 73 6.28 -8.60 -11.16
C THR A 73 6.68 -9.23 -9.82
N ALA A 74 7.07 -10.50 -9.83
CA ALA A 74 7.54 -11.21 -8.63
C ALA A 74 8.88 -10.67 -8.09
N LYS A 75 9.63 -9.90 -8.89
CA LYS A 75 10.92 -9.35 -8.51
C LYS A 75 10.72 -8.07 -7.69
N PHE A 76 11.21 -8.07 -6.45
CA PHE A 76 11.14 -6.92 -5.52
C PHE A 76 9.73 -6.32 -5.39
N THR A 77 8.67 -7.13 -5.52
CA THR A 77 7.27 -6.72 -5.66
C THR A 77 6.86 -5.62 -4.68
N HIS A 78 7.15 -5.82 -3.39
CA HIS A 78 6.76 -4.89 -2.34
C HIS A 78 7.48 -3.54 -2.46
N LYS A 79 8.78 -3.56 -2.76
CA LYS A 79 9.56 -2.33 -2.98
C LYS A 79 9.02 -1.57 -4.19
N THR A 80 8.76 -2.28 -5.29
CA THR A 80 8.18 -1.71 -6.51
C THR A 80 6.81 -1.07 -6.26
N ILE A 81 5.95 -1.71 -5.45
CA ILE A 81 4.64 -1.15 -5.09
C ILE A 81 4.78 0.15 -4.29
N VAL A 82 5.66 0.16 -3.28
CA VAL A 82 5.92 1.37 -2.46
C VAL A 82 6.44 2.50 -3.34
N GLU A 83 7.41 2.21 -4.20
CA GLU A 83 8.01 3.18 -5.11
C GLU A 83 7.00 3.74 -6.11
N PHE A 84 6.21 2.88 -6.76
CA PHE A 84 5.15 3.33 -7.66
C PHE A 84 4.11 4.18 -6.94
N THR A 85 3.74 3.79 -5.72
CA THR A 85 2.75 4.51 -4.90
C THR A 85 3.28 5.91 -4.57
N LYS A 86 4.57 6.06 -4.26
CA LYS A 86 5.22 7.35 -4.04
C LYS A 86 4.99 8.30 -5.21
N ASP A 87 5.34 7.86 -6.41
CA ASP A 87 5.26 8.71 -7.60
C ASP A 87 3.83 9.03 -7.99
N ALA A 88 2.91 8.10 -7.71
CA ALA A 88 1.51 8.24 -8.07
C ALA A 88 0.72 9.14 -7.11
N LEU A 89 1.11 9.20 -5.82
CA LEU A 89 0.46 10.03 -4.81
C LEU A 89 1.03 11.46 -4.73
N GLY A 90 2.25 11.68 -5.23
CA GLY A 90 2.87 13.01 -5.26
C GLY A 90 3.51 13.44 -3.94
N GLN A 91 4.20 14.57 -3.97
CA GLN A 91 5.06 15.06 -2.88
C GLN A 91 4.30 15.41 -1.60
N GLU A 92 3.03 15.79 -1.69
CA GLU A 92 2.19 16.14 -0.53
C GLU A 92 2.05 14.99 0.48
N LEU A 93 2.25 13.74 0.02
CA LEU A 93 2.15 12.54 0.85
C LEU A 93 3.51 11.85 1.09
N ASP A 94 4.63 12.53 0.82
CA ASP A 94 5.98 11.97 0.97
C ASP A 94 6.21 11.40 2.38
N THR A 95 5.74 12.09 3.42
CA THR A 95 5.87 11.60 4.81
C THR A 95 5.16 10.26 5.03
N LEU A 96 3.98 10.06 4.41
CA LEU A 96 3.24 8.80 4.53
C LEU A 96 3.97 7.67 3.78
N VAL A 97 4.54 7.97 2.62
CA VAL A 97 5.24 6.97 1.82
C VAL A 97 6.60 6.60 2.41
N ILE A 98 7.29 7.56 3.04
CA ILE A 98 8.50 7.28 3.84
C ILE A 98 8.16 6.31 4.98
N ARG A 99 7.04 6.54 5.68
CA ARG A 99 6.56 5.60 6.72
C ARG A 99 6.24 4.24 6.12
N PHE A 100 5.61 4.19 4.94
CA PHE A 100 5.31 2.93 4.25
C PHE A 100 6.59 2.12 3.94
N GLU A 101 7.65 2.77 3.45
CA GLU A 101 8.94 2.10 3.20
C GLU A 101 9.63 1.65 4.49
N ARG A 102 9.57 2.44 5.57
CA ARG A 102 10.09 2.03 6.89
C ARG A 102 9.36 0.79 7.40
N LEU A 103 8.04 0.75 7.25
CA LEU A 103 7.22 -0.38 7.67
C LEU A 103 7.49 -1.65 6.86
N ARG A 104 7.91 -1.53 5.59
CA ARG A 104 8.38 -2.69 4.80
C ARG A 104 9.57 -3.37 5.46
N LYS A 105 10.55 -2.58 5.93
CA LYS A 105 11.74 -3.10 6.63
C LYS A 105 11.36 -3.69 7.99
N ARG A 106 10.56 -2.96 8.76
CA ARG A 106 10.09 -3.39 10.08
C ARG A 106 9.31 -4.70 10.04
N ARG A 107 8.41 -4.86 9.06
CA ARG A 107 7.69 -6.10 8.84
C ARG A 107 8.63 -7.25 8.48
N HIS A 108 9.67 -6.99 7.70
CA HIS A 108 10.65 -8.03 7.37
C HIS A 108 11.37 -8.51 8.64
N GLU A 109 11.87 -7.58 9.45
CA GLU A 109 12.48 -7.89 10.76
C GLU A 109 11.55 -8.74 11.63
N PHE A 110 10.29 -8.33 11.79
CA PHE A 110 9.32 -9.06 12.62
C PHE A 110 9.15 -10.54 12.24
N ILE A 111 9.16 -10.86 10.95
CA ILE A 111 8.95 -12.25 10.50
C ILE A 111 10.11 -13.16 10.87
N TYR A 112 11.32 -12.62 11.05
CA TYR A 112 12.53 -13.40 11.34
C TYR A 112 13.03 -13.24 12.78
N GLU A 113 12.71 -12.12 13.44
CA GLU A 113 13.13 -11.81 14.80
C GLU A 113 11.94 -11.88 15.77
N SER A 114 12.10 -12.64 16.85
CA SER A 114 11.02 -12.94 17.82
C SER A 114 10.80 -11.83 18.86
N LYS A 115 11.78 -10.95 19.09
CA LYS A 115 11.64 -9.79 20.00
C LYS A 115 11.48 -8.50 19.22
N ASN A 116 10.30 -7.91 19.27
CA ASN A 116 10.05 -6.60 18.67
C ASN A 116 9.40 -5.67 19.69
N HIS A 117 10.16 -4.68 20.14
CA HIS A 117 9.62 -3.57 20.92
C HIS A 117 8.99 -2.59 19.93
N VAL A 118 7.67 -2.53 19.94
CA VAL A 118 6.87 -1.56 19.19
C VAL A 118 6.11 -0.72 20.21
N THR A 119 6.22 0.60 20.08
CA THR A 119 5.51 1.56 20.94
C THR A 119 4.06 1.76 20.48
N ASP A 120 3.21 2.28 21.38
CA ASP A 120 1.85 2.66 21.02
C ASP A 120 1.85 3.76 19.95
N GLU A 121 2.76 4.73 20.05
CA GLU A 121 2.90 5.82 19.09
C GLU A 121 3.23 5.30 17.69
N GLU A 122 4.19 4.37 17.56
CA GLU A 122 4.56 3.76 16.28
C GLU A 122 3.40 2.98 15.66
N ALA A 123 2.69 2.19 16.47
CA ALA A 123 1.58 1.39 15.98
C ALA A 123 0.40 2.26 15.53
N ASN A 124 0.04 3.27 16.32
CA ASN A 124 -1.01 4.23 15.95
C ASN A 124 -0.62 5.03 14.70
N ALA A 125 0.63 5.49 14.59
CA ALA A 125 1.12 6.19 13.40
C ALA A 125 1.09 5.32 12.14
N ALA A 126 1.39 4.02 12.26
CA ALA A 126 1.31 3.07 11.15
C ALA A 126 -0.12 2.88 10.65
N ILE A 127 -1.07 2.72 11.59
CA ILE A 127 -2.50 2.56 11.28
C ILE A 127 -3.07 3.84 10.66
N ASP A 128 -2.76 5.01 11.20
CA ASP A 128 -3.15 6.31 10.63
C ASP A 128 -2.61 6.48 9.21
N THR A 129 -1.35 6.10 8.98
CA THR A 129 -0.74 6.11 7.64
C THR A 129 -1.48 5.18 6.68
N ALA A 130 -1.82 3.96 7.13
CA ALA A 130 -2.56 3.01 6.31
C ALA A 130 -3.98 3.49 5.95
N ASN A 131 -4.68 4.12 6.91
CA ASN A 131 -5.97 4.75 6.67
C ASN A 131 -5.88 5.85 5.60
N LYS A 132 -4.93 6.78 5.77
CA LYS A 132 -4.74 7.92 4.84
C LYS A 132 -4.39 7.46 3.43
N ILE A 133 -3.45 6.53 3.29
CA ILE A 133 -3.07 5.98 1.98
C ILE A 133 -4.26 5.26 1.34
N THR A 134 -4.98 4.43 2.09
CA THR A 134 -6.13 3.69 1.55
C THR A 134 -7.25 4.62 1.10
N ALA A 135 -7.56 5.65 1.90
CA ALA A 135 -8.56 6.66 1.56
C ALA A 135 -8.16 7.46 0.30
N GLU A 136 -6.90 7.86 0.19
CA GLU A 136 -6.43 8.61 -0.97
C GLU A 136 -6.42 7.75 -2.25
N VAL A 137 -5.97 6.50 -2.16
CA VAL A 137 -6.03 5.55 -3.27
C VAL A 137 -7.48 5.36 -3.73
N LYS A 138 -8.42 5.18 -2.79
CA LYS A 138 -9.86 5.08 -3.07
C LYS A 138 -10.36 6.30 -3.86
N ARG A 139 -10.00 7.51 -3.40
CA ARG A 139 -10.35 8.77 -4.05
C ARG A 139 -9.81 8.85 -5.48
N LEU A 140 -8.54 8.53 -5.68
CA LEU A 140 -7.88 8.56 -7.01
C LEU A 140 -8.51 7.55 -7.98
N ILE A 141 -8.83 6.35 -7.52
CA ILE A 141 -9.46 5.31 -8.36
C ILE A 141 -10.86 5.75 -8.80
N ARG A 142 -11.68 6.29 -7.88
CA ARG A 142 -13.01 6.83 -8.21
C ARG A 142 -12.92 7.97 -9.22
N ALA A 143 -11.98 8.90 -9.03
CA ALA A 143 -11.77 10.01 -9.96
C ALA A 143 -11.33 9.55 -11.37
N ALA A 144 -10.55 8.47 -11.46
CA ALA A 144 -10.10 7.91 -12.72
C ALA A 144 -11.18 7.13 -13.49
N ASN A 145 -12.25 6.68 -12.81
CA ASN A 145 -13.39 6.03 -13.45
C ASN A 145 -14.73 6.36 -12.77
N PRO A 146 -15.28 7.58 -13.00
CA PRO A 146 -16.51 8.03 -12.35
C PRO A 146 -17.77 7.27 -12.76
N GLN A 147 -17.73 6.56 -13.90
CA GLN A 147 -18.88 5.85 -14.47
C GLN A 147 -19.03 4.42 -13.95
N ALA A 148 -18.01 3.87 -13.28
CA ALA A 148 -18.12 2.58 -12.63
C ALA A 148 -18.79 2.75 -11.26
N GLU A 149 -19.79 1.91 -10.95
CA GLU A 149 -20.28 1.74 -9.58
C GLU A 149 -19.18 1.08 -8.74
N LEU A 150 -18.25 1.90 -8.29
CA LEU A 150 -17.23 1.54 -7.34
C LEU A 150 -17.79 1.78 -5.93
N PHE A 151 -17.32 0.95 -5.00
CA PHE A 151 -17.43 1.11 -3.54
C PHE A 151 -17.50 2.56 -3.08
#